data_AF-A0A1W9V383-F1
#
_entry.id   AF-A0A1W9V383-F1
#
_cell.length_a   1.000
_cell.length_b   1.000
_cell.length_c   1.000
_cell.angle_alpha   90.00
_cell.angle_beta   90.00
_cell.angle_gamma   90.00
#
_symmetry.space_group_name_H-M   'P 1'
#
loop_
_entity.id
_entity.type
_entity.pdbx_description
1 polymer ?
#
loop_
_entity_poly.entity_id
_entity_poly.type
_entity_poly.pdbx_seq_one_letter_code
_entity_poly.pdbx_strand_id
1 'polypeptide(L)'
;MTPPDLAPLRAQFPALQQLDENGRPYVFFDGPGGTQVPQAVIDAFAHFYTHANANTHGQYLYSARAETLAQDARQAMADFLNAPSAEEIVFGPSSSNLVFNVSRAIGAQLSPGDEIIVTRLDHDANISPWLALQEKGVVVKFA
;
A
#
# COMPACT_ATOMS: atom_id res chain seq x y z
N MET A 1 10.93 -22.83 -23.11
CA MET A 1 9.97 -23.13 -22.02
C MET A 1 8.57 -22.83 -22.52
N THR A 2 7.60 -23.70 -22.27
CA THR A 2 6.19 -23.42 -22.56
C THR A 2 5.69 -22.39 -21.55
N PRO A 3 4.99 -21.33 -21.95
CA PRO A 3 4.36 -20.40 -21.01
C PRO A 3 3.41 -21.16 -20.08
N PRO A 4 3.38 -20.83 -18.78
CA PRO A 4 2.40 -21.42 -17.87
C PRO A 4 0.98 -21.04 -18.28
N ASP A 5 0.02 -21.93 -18.04
CA ASP A 5 -1.40 -21.62 -18.20
C ASP A 5 -1.85 -20.66 -17.08
N LEU A 6 -2.30 -19.47 -17.48
CA LEU A 6 -2.73 -18.41 -16.58
C LEU A 6 -4.26 -18.38 -16.38
N ALA A 7 -5.03 -19.23 -17.08
CA ALA A 7 -6.48 -19.24 -16.96
C ALA A 7 -6.97 -19.45 -15.50
N PRO A 8 -6.37 -20.36 -14.70
CA PRO A 8 -6.77 -20.53 -13.30
C PRO A 8 -6.50 -19.30 -12.43
N LEU A 9 -5.45 -18.53 -12.73
CA LEU A 9 -5.15 -17.29 -12.01
C LEU A 9 -6.13 -16.19 -12.41
N ARG A 10 -6.41 -16.03 -13.71
CA ARG A 10 -7.34 -15.02 -14.20
C ARG A 10 -8.77 -15.23 -13.65
N ALA A 11 -9.19 -16.49 -13.48
CA ALA A 11 -10.49 -16.83 -12.91
C ALA A 11 -10.68 -16.32 -11.47
N GLN A 12 -9.60 -16.02 -10.73
CA GLN A 12 -9.68 -15.49 -9.36
C GLN A 12 -10.06 -14.01 -9.30
N PHE A 13 -10.12 -13.29 -10.44
CA PHE A 13 -10.42 -11.87 -10.51
C PHE A 13 -11.80 -11.64 -11.17
N PRO A 14 -12.87 -11.43 -10.40
CA PRO A 14 -14.23 -11.32 -10.93
C PRO A 14 -14.42 -10.20 -11.96
N ALA A 15 -13.73 -9.06 -11.76
CA ALA A 15 -13.77 -7.93 -12.67
C ALA A 15 -13.25 -8.28 -14.08
N LEU A 16 -12.29 -9.20 -14.19
CA LEU A 16 -11.71 -9.64 -15.46
C LEU A 16 -12.58 -10.68 -16.21
N GLN A 17 -13.65 -11.15 -15.57
CA GLN A 17 -14.66 -12.05 -16.16
C GLN A 17 -15.84 -11.28 -16.75
N GLN A 18 -15.93 -9.98 -16.51
CA GLN A 18 -16.97 -9.14 -17.09
C GLN A 18 -16.77 -9.01 -18.60
N LEU A 19 -17.89 -8.86 -19.31
CA LEU A 19 -17.92 -8.57 -20.74
C LEU A 19 -18.40 -7.14 -20.95
N ASP A 20 -17.99 -6.54 -22.07
CA ASP A 20 -18.57 -5.28 -22.52
C ASP A 20 -20.02 -5.47 -23.02
N GLU A 21 -20.67 -4.37 -23.37
CA GLU A 21 -22.05 -4.36 -23.91
C GLU A 21 -22.24 -5.21 -25.18
N ASN A 22 -21.15 -5.56 -25.87
CA ASN A 22 -21.13 -6.37 -27.08
C ASN A 22 -20.67 -7.81 -26.82
N GLY A 23 -20.50 -8.22 -25.55
CA GLY A 23 -20.08 -9.57 -25.17
C GLY A 23 -18.58 -9.85 -25.30
N ARG A 24 -17.72 -8.82 -25.36
CA ARG A 24 -16.26 -8.97 -25.50
C ARG A 24 -15.56 -8.90 -24.14
N PRO A 25 -14.52 -9.70 -23.90
CA PRO A 25 -13.79 -9.67 -22.63
C PRO A 25 -12.94 -8.40 -22.50
N TYR A 26 -12.83 -7.89 -21.27
CA TYR A 26 -11.93 -6.77 -20.97
C TYR A 26 -10.45 -7.20 -20.98
N VAL A 27 -9.63 -6.39 -21.64
CA VAL A 27 -8.17 -6.44 -21.58
C VAL A 27 -7.69 -5.25 -20.75
N PHE A 28 -7.31 -5.52 -19.51
CA PHE A 28 -6.88 -4.49 -18.56
C PHE A 28 -5.35 -4.38 -18.55
N PHE A 29 -4.80 -3.38 -19.24
CA PHE A 29 -3.36 -3.11 -19.34
C PHE A 29 -2.94 -1.83 -18.60
N ASP A 30 -3.66 -1.48 -17.52
CA ASP A 30 -3.34 -0.33 -16.67
C ASP A 30 -3.08 -0.75 -15.21
N GLY A 31 -2.32 -1.84 -15.05
CA GLY A 31 -1.87 -2.30 -13.73
C GLY A 31 -1.16 -1.21 -12.89
N PRO A 32 -0.29 -0.37 -13.48
CA PRO A 32 0.33 0.74 -12.76
C PRO A 32 -0.66 1.79 -12.24
N GLY A 33 -1.77 2.03 -12.94
CA GLY A 33 -2.85 2.91 -12.48
C GLY A 33 -3.70 2.31 -11.36
N GLY A 34 -3.70 0.98 -11.23
CA GLY A 34 -4.37 0.24 -10.16
C GLY A 34 -4.61 -1.22 -10.55
N THR A 35 -4.63 -2.11 -9.57
CA THR A 35 -4.82 -3.55 -9.82
C THR A 35 -6.28 -3.97 -9.61
N GLN A 36 -6.70 -5.02 -10.32
CA GLN A 36 -7.96 -5.69 -10.03
C GLN A 36 -7.81 -6.54 -8.76
N VAL A 37 -8.91 -6.70 -8.02
CA VAL A 37 -8.91 -7.38 -6.72
C VAL A 37 -9.34 -8.83 -6.89
N PRO A 38 -8.59 -9.82 -6.35
CA PRO A 38 -9.00 -11.22 -6.39
C PRO A 38 -10.14 -11.49 -5.39
N GLN A 39 -10.97 -12.50 -5.67
CA GLN A 39 -12.13 -12.86 -4.86
C GLN A 39 -11.78 -13.09 -3.38
N ALA A 40 -10.65 -13.75 -3.10
CA ALA A 40 -10.21 -14.01 -1.73
C ALA A 40 -10.01 -12.73 -0.89
N VAL A 41 -9.56 -11.63 -1.52
CA VAL A 41 -9.40 -10.34 -0.83
C VAL A 41 -10.77 -9.71 -0.58
N ILE A 42 -11.68 -9.78 -1.56
CA ILE A 42 -13.07 -9.29 -1.40
C ILE A 42 -13.75 -10.03 -0.24
N ASP A 43 -13.62 -11.35 -0.18
CA ASP A 43 -14.20 -12.18 0.87
C ASP A 43 -13.60 -11.85 2.25
N ALA A 44 -12.29 -11.59 2.33
CA ALA A 44 -11.64 -11.18 3.58
C ALA A 44 -12.19 -9.85 4.12
N PHE A 45 -12.39 -8.85 3.25
CA PHE A 45 -13.02 -7.59 3.65
C PHE A 45 -14.48 -7.77 4.06
N ALA A 46 -15.25 -8.57 3.31
CA ALA A 46 -16.63 -8.89 3.66
C ALA A 46 -16.72 -9.61 5.02
N HIS A 47 -15.79 -10.54 5.28
CA HIS A 47 -15.69 -11.24 6.54
C HIS A 47 -15.39 -10.29 7.70
N PHE A 48 -14.42 -9.38 7.55
CA PHE A 48 -14.12 -8.35 8.54
C PHE A 48 -15.38 -7.55 8.90
N TYR A 49 -16.09 -7.04 7.90
CA TYR A 49 -17.28 -6.20 8.14
C TYR A 49 -18.41 -6.95 8.85
N THR A 50 -18.53 -8.25 8.60
CA THR A 50 -19.60 -9.08 9.17
C THR A 50 -19.22 -9.72 10.52
N HIS A 51 -17.93 -9.84 10.85
CA HIS A 51 -17.48 -10.62 12.03
C HIS A 51 -16.56 -9.86 13.01
N ALA A 52 -15.99 -8.72 12.62
CA ALA A 52 -14.94 -8.04 13.38
C ALA A 52 -15.00 -6.50 13.37
N ASN A 53 -15.97 -5.86 12.69
CA ASN A 53 -16.01 -4.41 12.55
C ASN A 53 -16.22 -3.67 13.88
N ALA A 54 -15.12 -3.17 14.45
CA ALA A 54 -15.09 -2.39 15.67
C ALA A 54 -13.80 -1.57 15.73
N ASN A 55 -13.81 -0.51 16.54
CA ASN A 55 -12.56 0.10 16.99
C ASN A 55 -11.80 -0.89 17.87
N THR A 56 -10.46 -0.80 17.87
CA THR A 56 -9.60 -1.58 18.75
C THR A 56 -9.61 -1.04 20.18
N HIS A 57 -8.97 -1.77 21.12
CA HIS A 57 -8.83 -1.44 22.55
C HIS A 57 -10.12 -1.55 23.40
N GLY A 58 -11.24 -1.97 22.83
CA GLY A 58 -12.46 -2.30 23.56
C GLY A 58 -12.41 -3.68 24.24
N GLN A 59 -13.04 -3.79 25.41
CA GLN A 59 -13.16 -5.04 26.18
C GLN A 59 -14.36 -5.87 25.72
N TYR A 60 -14.49 -6.11 24.42
CA TYR A 60 -15.57 -6.90 23.81
C TYR A 60 -15.11 -7.65 22.56
N LEU A 61 -15.85 -8.69 22.19
CA LEU A 61 -15.45 -9.68 21.18
C LEU A 61 -15.01 -9.07 19.85
N TYR A 62 -15.80 -8.15 19.27
CA TYR A 62 -15.51 -7.58 17.96
C TYR A 62 -14.24 -6.73 17.97
N SER A 63 -13.99 -5.97 19.04
CA SER A 63 -12.74 -5.21 19.20
C SER A 63 -11.53 -6.14 19.27
N ALA A 64 -11.60 -7.21 20.05
CA ALA A 64 -10.52 -8.20 20.13
C ALA A 64 -10.22 -8.84 18.76
N ARG A 65 -11.27 -9.16 17.99
CA ARG A 65 -11.12 -9.70 16.62
C ARG A 65 -10.46 -8.69 15.67
N ALA A 66 -10.88 -7.43 15.71
CA ALA A 66 -10.28 -6.37 14.90
C ALA A 66 -8.78 -6.20 15.21
N GLU A 67 -8.43 -6.25 16.50
CA GLU A 67 -7.06 -6.12 16.97
C GLU A 67 -6.18 -7.29 16.53
N THR A 68 -6.64 -8.54 16.72
CA THR A 68 -5.93 -9.72 16.22
C THR A 68 -5.72 -9.65 14.71
N LEU A 69 -6.76 -9.29 13.93
CA LEU A 69 -6.62 -9.18 12.48
C LEU A 69 -5.59 -8.12 12.07
N ALA A 70 -5.56 -6.99 12.76
CA ALA A 70 -4.58 -5.93 12.50
C ALA A 70 -3.14 -6.35 12.85
N GLN A 71 -2.96 -7.14 13.92
CA GLN A 71 -1.67 -7.71 14.32
C GLN A 71 -1.19 -8.75 13.31
N ASP A 72 -2.07 -9.69 12.92
CA ASP A 72 -1.77 -10.72 11.92
C ASP A 72 -1.39 -10.09 10.57
N ALA A 73 -2.13 -9.06 10.13
CA ALA A 73 -1.81 -8.33 8.92
C ALA A 73 -0.43 -7.65 9.01
N ARG A 74 -0.08 -7.10 10.18
CA ARG A 74 1.23 -6.47 10.40
C ARG A 74 2.36 -7.49 10.35
N GLN A 75 2.19 -8.66 10.97
CA GLN A 75 3.16 -9.75 10.91
C GLN A 75 3.32 -10.27 9.48
N ALA A 76 2.22 -10.50 8.76
CA ALA A 76 2.27 -10.94 7.37
C ALA A 76 3.04 -9.97 6.46
N MET A 77 2.91 -8.65 6.70
CA MET A 77 3.69 -7.65 5.98
C MET A 77 5.18 -7.66 6.37
N ALA A 78 5.51 -7.93 7.64
CA ALA A 78 6.89 -8.10 8.07
C ALA A 78 7.53 -9.30 7.38
N ASP A 79 6.82 -10.43 7.32
CA ASP A 79 7.29 -11.62 6.61
C ASP A 79 7.46 -11.34 5.11
N PHE A 80 6.49 -10.67 4.48
CA PHE A 80 6.53 -10.34 3.05
C PHE A 80 7.70 -9.41 2.68
N LEU A 81 7.99 -8.42 3.53
CA LEU A 81 9.10 -7.48 3.32
C LEU A 81 10.42 -7.96 3.90
N ASN A 82 10.42 -9.12 4.58
CA ASN A 82 11.55 -9.63 5.35
C ASN A 82 12.06 -8.59 6.38
N ALA A 83 11.13 -7.93 7.06
CA ALA A 83 11.45 -6.98 8.13
C ALA A 83 11.83 -7.73 9.41
N PRO A 84 12.82 -7.24 10.19
CA PRO A 84 13.21 -7.80 11.49
C PRO A 84 12.07 -7.99 12.50
N SER A 85 11.04 -7.13 12.45
CA SER A 85 9.90 -7.18 13.37
C SER A 85 8.63 -6.57 12.75
N ALA A 86 7.47 -7.04 13.19
CA ALA A 86 6.18 -6.41 12.90
C ALA A 86 6.10 -4.96 13.42
N GLU A 87 6.85 -4.61 14.47
CA GLU A 87 6.89 -3.25 15.03
C GLU A 87 7.48 -2.22 14.06
N GLU A 88 8.26 -2.66 13.07
CA GLU A 88 8.83 -1.79 12.02
C GLU A 88 7.89 -1.57 10.83
N ILE A 89 6.74 -2.25 10.81
CA ILE A 89 5.71 -2.05 9.80
C ILE A 89 4.76 -0.95 10.25
N VAL A 90 4.51 0.06 9.42
CA VAL A 90 3.53 1.12 9.69
C VAL A 90 2.53 1.18 8.54
N PHE A 91 1.24 1.02 8.86
CA PHE A 91 0.16 1.18 7.89
C PHE A 91 -0.20 2.66 7.73
N GLY A 92 -0.45 3.06 6.49
CA GLY A 92 -0.94 4.37 6.12
C GLY A 92 -1.87 4.29 4.91
N PRO A 93 -2.58 5.38 4.59
CA PRO A 93 -3.63 5.37 3.57
C PRO A 93 -3.10 5.21 2.15
N SER A 94 -1.85 5.62 1.89
CA SER A 94 -1.18 5.44 0.60
C SER A 94 0.34 5.62 0.74
N SER A 95 1.10 5.18 -0.27
CA SER A 95 2.54 5.45 -0.37
C SER A 95 2.84 6.96 -0.28
N SER A 96 2.09 7.81 -0.98
CA SER A 96 2.26 9.26 -0.96
C SER A 96 2.16 9.86 0.45
N ASN A 97 1.17 9.43 1.24
CA ASN A 97 1.02 9.91 2.62
C ASN A 97 2.13 9.40 3.53
N LEU A 98 2.54 8.13 3.35
CA LEU A 98 3.63 7.56 4.12
C LEU A 98 4.96 8.29 3.86
N VAL A 99 5.31 8.56 2.60
CA VAL A 99 6.52 9.33 2.27
C VAL A 99 6.44 10.74 2.83
N PHE A 100 5.26 11.38 2.83
CA PHE A 100 5.08 12.69 3.46
C PHE A 100 5.31 12.69 4.97
N ASN A 101 4.85 11.65 5.66
CA ASN A 101 5.12 11.49 7.09
C ASN A 101 6.60 11.24 7.36
N VAL A 102 7.24 10.41 6.54
CA VAL A 102 8.69 10.15 6.62
C VAL A 102 9.50 11.43 6.38
N SER A 103 9.17 12.21 5.35
CA SER A 103 9.89 13.46 5.06
C SER A 103 9.79 14.46 6.20
N ARG A 104 8.63 14.56 6.87
CA ARG A 104 8.46 15.39 8.06
C ARG A 104 9.28 14.90 9.26
N ALA A 105 9.29 13.58 9.49
CA ALA A 105 10.03 12.98 10.59
C ALA A 105 11.55 13.15 10.43
N ILE A 106 12.07 12.86 9.23
CA ILE A 106 13.49 13.06 8.90
C ILE A 106 13.83 14.55 8.87
N GLY A 107 13.00 15.36 8.21
CA GLY A 107 13.18 16.81 8.10
C GLY A 107 13.07 17.59 9.41
N ALA A 108 12.72 16.94 10.52
CA ALA A 108 12.85 17.52 11.86
C ALA A 108 14.30 17.45 12.40
N GLN A 109 15.14 16.61 11.80
CA GLN A 109 16.53 16.37 12.19
C GLN A 109 17.54 17.03 11.24
N LEU A 110 17.07 17.56 10.10
CA LEU A 110 17.91 18.22 9.11
C LEU A 110 18.14 19.70 9.45
N SER A 111 19.30 20.20 9.07
CA SER A 111 19.70 21.60 9.16
C SER A 111 19.66 22.28 7.78
N PRO A 112 19.60 23.63 7.74
CA PRO A 112 19.77 24.36 6.49
C PRO A 112 21.09 23.98 5.81
N GLY A 113 21.04 23.67 4.52
CA GLY A 113 22.17 23.22 3.71
C GLY A 113 22.32 21.71 3.61
N ASP A 114 21.65 20.91 4.45
CA ASP A 114 21.63 19.45 4.30
C ASP A 114 20.97 19.06 2.98
N GLU A 115 21.43 17.95 2.40
CA GLU A 115 21.02 17.54 1.05
C GLU A 115 20.16 16.28 1.06
N ILE A 116 19.06 16.32 0.32
CA ILE A 116 18.26 15.15 -0.05
C ILE A 116 18.45 14.89 -1.53
N ILE A 117 18.80 13.66 -1.88
CA ILE A 117 18.99 13.23 -3.26
C ILE A 117 17.78 12.41 -3.68
N VAL A 118 17.13 12.83 -4.75
CA VAL A 118 16.10 12.07 -5.47
C VAL A 118 16.59 11.84 -6.91
N THR A 119 15.87 11.03 -7.67
CA THR A 119 16.16 10.76 -9.08
C THR A 119 15.15 11.42 -9.99
N ARG A 120 15.52 11.62 -11.25
CA ARG A 120 14.57 12.13 -12.27
C ARG A 120 13.48 11.11 -12.66
N LEU A 121 13.63 9.86 -12.25
CA LEU A 121 12.65 8.80 -12.50
C LEU A 121 11.67 8.60 -11.35
N ASP A 122 11.88 9.28 -10.22
CA ASP A 122 10.98 9.18 -9.08
C ASP A 122 9.59 9.70 -9.44
N HIS A 123 8.57 9.01 -8.96
CA HIS A 123 7.20 9.50 -9.00
C HIS A 123 7.07 10.76 -8.12
N ASP A 124 6.20 11.70 -8.47
CA ASP A 124 6.02 12.96 -7.71
C ASP A 124 5.73 12.74 -6.21
N ALA A 125 5.03 11.65 -5.89
CA ALA A 125 4.80 11.21 -4.51
C ALA A 125 6.09 10.97 -3.69
N ASN A 126 7.21 10.69 -4.35
CA ASN A 126 8.55 10.57 -3.75
C ASN A 126 9.46 11.80 -4.01
N ILE A 127 8.92 12.89 -4.55
CA ILE A 127 9.67 14.15 -4.80
C ILE A 127 9.07 15.30 -3.99
N SER A 128 7.77 15.57 -4.17
CA SER A 128 7.09 16.70 -3.54
C SER A 128 7.24 16.76 -2.01
N PRO A 129 7.22 15.64 -1.26
CA PRO A 129 7.45 15.67 0.19
C PRO A 129 8.80 16.24 0.61
N TRP A 130 9.84 16.05 -0.21
CA TRP A 130 11.19 16.52 0.07
C TRP A 130 11.38 17.97 -0.36
N LEU A 131 10.78 18.37 -1.48
CA LEU A 131 10.76 19.78 -1.91
C LEU A 131 10.10 20.68 -0.85
N ALA A 132 9.09 20.18 -0.14
CA ALA A 132 8.47 20.92 0.97
C ALA A 132 9.47 21.28 2.10
N LEU A 133 10.56 20.53 2.25
CA LEU A 133 11.60 20.83 3.25
C LEU A 133 12.52 21.99 2.84
N GLN A 134 12.46 22.47 1.59
CA GLN A 134 13.23 23.63 1.15
C GLN A 134 12.84 24.91 1.93
N GLU A 135 11.60 24.98 2.45
CA GLU A 135 11.18 26.07 3.36
C GLU A 135 12.02 26.12 4.65
N LYS A 136 12.64 25.00 5.03
CA LYS A 136 13.59 24.90 6.15
C LYS A 136 15.06 25.05 5.74
N GLY A 137 15.32 25.36 4.47
CA GLY A 137 16.67 25.50 3.93
C GLY A 137 17.37 24.20 3.52
N VAL A 138 16.66 23.07 3.49
CA VAL A 138 17.18 21.80 2.94
C VAL A 138 17.35 21.93 1.42
N VAL A 139 18.41 21.35 0.86
CA VAL A 139 18.68 21.35 -0.57
C VAL A 139 18.22 20.02 -1.17
N VAL A 140 17.40 20.07 -2.23
CA VAL A 140 16.99 18.86 -2.96
C VAL A 140 17.74 18.79 -4.28
N LYS A 141 18.44 17.68 -4.52
CA LYS A 141 19.21 17.42 -5.74
C LYS A 141 18.61 16.25 -6.51
N PHE A 142 18.73 16.33 -7.84
CA PHE A 142 18.31 15.28 -8.75
C PHE A 142 19.55 14.59 -9.34
N ALA A 143 19.67 13.29 -9.09
CA ALA A 143 20.65 12.40 -9.71
C ALA A 143 20.09 11.72 -10.96
#